data_AF-A0A831T0L1-F1
#
_entry.id   AF-A0A831T0L1-F1
#
_cell.length_a   1.000
_cell.length_b   1.000
_cell.length_c   1.000
_cell.angle_alpha   90.00
_cell.angle_beta   90.00
_cell.angle_gamma   90.00
#
_symmetry.space_group_name_H-M   'P 1'
#
loop_
_entity.id
_entity.type
_entity.pdbx_description
1 polymer ?
#
loop_
_entity_poly.entity_id
_entity_poly.type
_entity_poly.pdbx_seq_one_letter_code
_entity_poly.pdbx_strand_id
1 'polypeptide(L)' 'MITEVKPLAEINQQAIHLLYQELGAINAVRFLKQFTLGFGDYTKEREVLFGSKTLDHIVSEIEQRRKPS' A
#
# COMPACT_ATOMS: atom_id res chain seq x y z
N MET A 1 16.40 17.91 32.81
CA MET A 1 16.42 16.89 31.75
C MET A 1 15.87 17.53 30.49
N ILE A 2 16.64 17.55 29.41
CA ILE A 2 16.15 17.96 28.10
C ILE A 2 15.56 16.68 27.50
N THR A 3 14.24 16.58 27.42
CA THR A 3 13.59 15.44 26.77
C THR A 3 13.75 15.66 25.27
N GLU A 4 14.55 14.84 24.60
CA GLU A 4 14.60 14.89 23.13
C GLU A 4 13.23 14.47 22.60
N VAL A 5 12.52 15.43 22.00
CA VAL A 5 11.21 15.19 21.41
C VAL A 5 11.43 14.56 20.05
N LYS A 6 11.03 13.29 19.92
CA LYS A 6 11.10 12.58 18.65
C LYS A 6 10.20 13.27 17.61
N PRO A 7 10.69 13.50 16.37
CA PRO A 7 9.86 14.06 15.31
C PRO A 7 8.60 13.22 15.07
N LEU A 8 7.47 13.88 14.84
CA LEU A 8 6.20 13.18 14.55
C LEU A 8 6.30 12.25 13.33
N ALA A 9 7.14 12.60 12.35
CA ALA A 9 7.40 11.76 11.18
C ALA A 9 7.98 10.40 11.56
N GLU A 10 8.92 10.35 12.51
CA GLU A 10 9.53 9.11 12.97
C GLU A 10 8.55 8.27 13.80
N ILE A 11 7.75 8.93 14.65
CA ILE A 11 6.68 8.26 15.40
C ILE A 11 5.67 7.63 14.45
N ASN A 12 5.26 8.36 13.41
CA ASN A 12 4.30 7.87 12.41
C ASN A 12 4.86 6.69 11.60
N GLN A 13 6.13 6.75 11.18
CA GLN A 13 6.78 5.64 10.50
C GLN A 13 6.82 4.38 11.38
N GLN A 14 7.20 4.54 12.65
CA GLN A 14 7.22 3.44 13.61
C GLN A 14 5.81 2.86 13.84
N ALA A 15 4.80 3.71 13.99
CA ALA A 15 3.42 3.29 14.19
C ALA A 15 2.88 2.50 12.97
N ILE A 16 3.14 2.97 11.74
CA ILE A 16 2.73 2.28 10.52
C ILE A 16 3.37 0.88 10.43
N HIS A 17 4.65 0.76 10.79
CA HIS A 17 5.33 -0.53 10.82
C HIS A 17 4.67 -1.50 11.81
N LEU A 18 4.41 -1.05 13.04
CA LEU A 18 3.75 -1.87 14.06
C LEU A 18 2.33 -2.28 13.63
N LEU A 19 1.56 -1.36 13.04
CA LEU A 19 0.23 -1.68 12.51
C LEU A 19 0.30 -2.78 11.44
N TYR A 20 1.29 -2.74 10.55
CA TYR A 20 1.48 -3.80 9.56
C TYR A 20 1.85 -5.14 10.17
N GLN A 21 2.69 -5.15 11.20
CA GLN A 21 3.09 -6.38 11.90
C GLN A 21 1.90 -7.03 12.62
N GLU A 22 1.10 -6.23 13.33
CA GLU A 22 0.06 -6.75 14.22
C GLU A 22 -1.28 -7.00 13.51
N LEU A 23 -1.67 -6.13 12.57
CA LEU A 23 -2.98 -6.21 11.90
C LEU A 23 -2.90 -6.83 10.50
N GLY A 24 -1.71 -6.89 9.92
CA GLY A 24 -1.50 -7.17 8.51
C GLY A 24 -1.85 -5.99 7.60
N ALA A 25 -1.38 -6.04 6.36
CA ALA A 25 -1.47 -4.93 5.40
C ALA A 25 -2.91 -4.43 5.17
N ILE A 26 -3.88 -5.35 5.04
CA ILE A 26 -5.27 -4.98 4.71
C ILE A 26 -5.92 -4.20 5.86
N ASN A 27 -5.83 -4.72 7.09
CA ASN A 27 -6.49 -4.09 8.24
C ASN A 27 -5.75 -2.82 8.69
N ALA A 28 -4.43 -2.78 8.59
CA ALA A 28 -3.64 -1.57 8.85
C ALA A 28 -4.05 -0.41 7.94
N VAL A 29 -4.18 -0.65 6.62
CA VAL A 29 -4.63 0.39 5.68
C VAL A 29 -6.07 0.83 5.98
N ARG A 30 -6.98 -0.10 6.31
CA ARG A 30 -8.36 0.25 6.70
C ARG A 30 -8.40 1.09 7.98
N PHE A 31 -7.55 0.78 8.96
CA PHE A 31 -7.41 1.57 10.18
C PHE A 31 -6.94 3.00 9.87
N LEU A 32 -5.87 3.15 9.10
CA LEU A 32 -5.35 4.46 8.71
C LEU A 32 -6.40 5.30 7.96
N LYS A 33 -7.20 4.67 7.09
CA LYS A 33 -8.29 5.34 6.35
C LYS A 33 -9.41 5.92 7.22
N GLN A 34 -9.49 5.57 8.51
CA GLN A 34 -10.43 6.19 9.44
C GLN A 34 -10.03 7.62 9.82
N PHE A 35 -8.74 7.94 9.73
CA PHE A 35 -8.16 9.22 10.16
C PHE A 35 -7.74 10.12 8.99
N THR A 36 -7.64 9.55 7.79
CA THR A 36 -7.25 10.29 6.58
C THR A 36 -7.91 9.71 5.34
N LEU A 37 -8.26 10.56 4.39
CA LEU A 37 -8.75 10.15 3.08
C LEU A 37 -7.64 9.53 2.21
N GLY A 38 -6.37 9.74 2.59
CA GLY A 38 -5.22 9.40 1.75
C GLY A 38 -5.04 10.39 0.60
N PHE A 39 -4.26 9.98 -0.40
CA PHE A 39 -4.03 10.73 -1.63
C PHE A 39 -4.21 9.82 -2.84
N GLY A 40 -4.41 10.42 -4.02
CA GLY A 40 -4.57 9.70 -5.28
C GLY A 40 -6.02 9.39 -5.63
N ASP A 41 -6.21 8.94 -6.87
CA ASP A 41 -7.50 8.51 -7.41
C ASP A 41 -7.32 7.09 -7.93
N TYR A 42 -7.48 6.12 -7.02
CA TYR A 42 -7.28 4.71 -7.34
C TYR A 42 -8.16 4.25 -8.50
N THR A 43 -9.33 4.87 -8.70
CA THR A 43 -10.21 4.53 -9.82
C THR A 43 -9.56 4.92 -11.14
N LYS A 44 -9.04 6.15 -11.26
CA LYS A 44 -8.31 6.60 -12.45
C LYS A 44 -7.00 5.85 -12.65
N GLU A 45 -6.24 5.66 -11.57
CA GLU A 45 -4.96 4.96 -11.62
C GLU A 45 -5.14 3.50 -12.06
N ARG A 46 -6.16 2.82 -11.53
CA ARG A 46 -6.51 1.45 -11.94
C ARG A 46 -6.94 1.39 -13.40
N GLU A 47 -7.71 2.36 -13.88
CA GLU A 47 -8.13 2.43 -15.28
C GLU A 47 -6.93 2.58 -16.22
N VAL A 48 -5.99 3.48 -15.88
CA VAL A 48 -4.75 3.66 -16.67
C VAL A 48 -3.92 2.38 -16.70
N LEU A 49 -3.81 1.66 -15.57
CA LEU A 49 -2.97 0.46 -15.47
C LEU A 49 -3.63 -0.78 -16.10
N PHE A 50 -4.94 -0.92 -15.99
CA PHE A 50 -5.64 -2.19 -16.24
C PHE A 50 -6.89 -2.06 -17.11
N GLY A 51 -7.39 -0.86 -17.40
CA GLY A 51 -8.68 -0.65 -18.10
C GLY A 51 -8.76 -1.31 -19.48
N SER A 52 -7.62 -1.41 -20.17
CA SER A 52 -7.51 -2.08 -21.48
C SER A 52 -7.10 -3.57 -21.39
N LYS A 53 -6.80 -4.09 -20.20
CA LYS A 53 -6.32 -5.47 -20.03
C LYS A 53 -7.47 -6.41 -19.71
N THR A 54 -7.59 -7.48 -20.47
CA THR A 54 -8.44 -8.61 -20.10
C THR A 54 -7.80 -9.43 -18.98
N LEU A 55 -8.60 -10.21 -18.26
CA LEU A 55 -8.09 -11.13 -17.25
C LEU A 55 -7.07 -12.11 -17.84
N ASP A 56 -7.35 -12.67 -19.02
CA ASP A 56 -6.46 -13.61 -19.70
C ASP A 56 -5.10 -12.98 -20.05
N HIS A 57 -5.10 -11.69 -20.44
CA HIS A 57 -3.86 -10.96 -20.69
C HIS A 57 -3.04 -10.82 -19.40
N ILE A 58 -3.67 -10.47 -18.29
CA ILE A 58 -3.01 -10.34 -16.98
C ILE A 58 -2.42 -11.68 -16.53
N VAL A 59 -3.18 -12.77 -16.65
CA VAL A 59 -2.72 -14.12 -16.29
C VAL A 59 -1.52 -14.52 -17.15
N SER A 60 -1.60 -14.27 -18.47
CA SER A 60 -0.51 -14.56 -19.40
C SER A 60 0.77 -13.79 -19.05
N GLU A 61 0.66 -12.50 -18.68
CA GLU A 61 1.81 -11.70 -18.22
C GLU A 61 2.45 -12.26 -16.93
N ILE A 62 1.62 -12.74 -15.99
CA ILE A 62 2.11 -13.36 -14.75
C ILE A 62 2.86 -14.66 -15.05
N GLU A 63 2.31 -15.51 -15.94
CA GLU A 63 2.95 -16.76 -16.33
C GLU A 63 4.27 -16.54 -17.08
N GLN A 64 4.32 -15.55 -17.98
CA GLN A 64 5.55 -15.18 -18.67
C GLN A 64 6.66 -14.76 -17.69
N ARG A 65 6.33 -13.99 -16.66
CA ARG A 65 7.29 -13.58 -15.61
C ARG A 65 7.79 -14.74 -14.75
N ARG A 66 7.03 -15.83 -14.65
CA ARG A 66 7.40 -17.02 -13.86
C ARG A 66 8.27 -18.00 -14.63
N LYS A 67 8.34 -17.90 -15.97
CA LYS A 67 9.22 -18.76 -16.77
C LYS A 67 10.68 -18.40 -16.44
N PRO A 68 11.51 -19.38 -16.00
CA PRO A 68 12.94 -19.14 -15.87
C PRO A 68 13.53 -18.83 -17.25
N SER A 69 14.54 -17.96 -17.29
CA SER A 69 15.29 -17.60 -18.51
C SER A 69 15.89 -18.82 -19.20
#